data_AF-A0A7Y1YCC6-F1
#
_entry.id   AF-A0A7Y1YCC6-F1
#
_cell.length_a   1.000
_cell.length_b   1.000
_cell.length_c   1.000
_cell.angle_alpha   90.00
_cell.angle_beta   90.00
_cell.angle_gamma   90.00
#
_symmetry.space_group_name_H-M   'P 1'
#
loop_
_entity.id
_entity.type
_entity.pdbx_description
1 polymer ?
#
loop_
_entity_poly.entity_id
_entity_poly.type
_entity_poly.pdbx_seq_one_letter_code
_entity_poly.pdbx_strand_id
1 'polypeptide(L)'
;VYLGAGFEAGGIILQEWQRRGYGGSWLFSPDLIVPEIASLEGVDIGGGVARAAIPSYDTASPAYAAYAPRYEAITGDAPSPGFYDANQYDQYIVLALAIAKAGTTDGVAVAAAIPEILNGPGVDVYTYAEGLAAIEAGDDINYHGASSSLDVNQFGNLASPTFGEQQIVDGEWTQVGEVTLDPALRP
;
A
#
# COMPACT_ATOMS: atom_id res chain seq x y z
N VAL A 1 -15.97 2.95 17.11
CA VAL A 1 -15.81 1.47 17.08
C VAL A 1 -14.82 1.14 15.98
N TYR A 2 -13.83 0.29 16.24
CA TYR A 2 -12.99 -0.26 15.17
C TYR A 2 -13.56 -1.61 14.73
N LEU A 3 -13.81 -1.78 13.45
CA LEU A 3 -14.27 -3.02 12.85
C LEU A 3 -13.20 -3.55 11.89
N GLY A 4 -12.51 -4.61 12.32
CA GLY A 4 -11.65 -5.40 11.45
C GLY A 4 -12.30 -6.75 11.17
N ALA A 5 -12.76 -6.95 9.94
CA ALA A 5 -13.42 -8.17 9.48
C ALA A 5 -13.38 -8.23 7.95
N GLY A 6 -13.55 -9.42 7.37
CA GLY A 6 -13.88 -9.53 5.95
C GLY A 6 -15.28 -8.96 5.67
N PHE A 7 -15.51 -8.49 4.44
CA PHE A 7 -16.75 -7.77 4.08
C PHE A 7 -18.04 -8.55 4.35
N GLU A 8 -18.04 -9.88 4.22
CA GLU A 8 -19.21 -10.73 4.50
C GLU A 8 -19.63 -10.64 5.96
N ALA A 9 -18.69 -10.79 6.89
CA ALA A 9 -18.96 -10.71 8.32
C ALA A 9 -19.17 -9.25 8.76
N GLY A 10 -18.36 -8.32 8.23
CA GLY A 10 -18.44 -6.89 8.54
C GLY A 10 -19.79 -6.29 8.19
N GLY A 11 -20.34 -6.63 7.01
CA GLY A 11 -21.66 -6.17 6.57
C GLY A 11 -22.78 -6.62 7.51
N ILE A 12 -22.76 -7.88 7.96
CA ILE A 12 -23.74 -8.40 8.93
C ILE A 12 -23.64 -7.65 10.26
N ILE A 13 -22.42 -7.43 10.76
CA ILE A 13 -22.18 -6.71 12.02
C ILE A 13 -22.74 -5.29 11.93
N LEU A 14 -22.49 -4.58 10.82
CA LEU A 14 -22.99 -3.23 10.60
C LEU A 14 -24.52 -3.18 10.57
N GLN A 15 -25.15 -4.09 9.82
CA GLN A 15 -26.61 -4.18 9.73
C GLN A 15 -27.25 -4.44 11.11
N GLU A 16 -26.70 -5.36 11.89
CA GLU A 16 -27.24 -5.66 13.22
C GLU A 16 -27.00 -4.52 14.21
N TRP A 17 -25.85 -3.86 14.15
CA TRP A 17 -25.56 -2.67 14.97
C TRP A 17 -26.55 -1.54 14.70
N GLN A 18 -26.82 -1.30 13.42
CA GLN A 18 -27.83 -0.34 12.95
C GLN A 18 -29.22 -0.69 13.47
N ARG A 19 -29.66 -1.95 13.29
CA ARG A 19 -30.98 -2.45 13.75
C ARG A 19 -31.19 -2.25 15.25
N ARG A 20 -30.12 -2.29 16.03
CA ARG A 20 -30.14 -2.08 17.48
C ARG A 20 -30.08 -0.60 17.89
N GLY A 21 -29.83 0.31 16.95
CA GLY A 21 -29.80 1.76 17.20
C GLY A 21 -28.60 2.20 18.05
N TYR A 22 -27.48 1.46 18.03
CA TYR A 22 -26.32 1.76 18.88
C TYR A 22 -25.56 3.04 18.48
N GLY A 23 -25.69 3.49 17.22
CA GLY A 23 -25.05 4.71 16.71
C GLY A 23 -23.52 4.69 16.80
N GLY A 24 -22.90 5.88 16.73
CA GLY A 24 -21.46 6.08 16.93
C GLY A 24 -20.63 6.16 15.65
N SER A 25 -19.35 6.53 15.82
CA SER A 25 -18.38 6.67 14.73
C SER A 25 -17.60 5.38 14.50
N TRP A 26 -17.24 5.12 13.23
CA TRP A 26 -16.60 3.87 12.81
C TRP A 26 -15.22 4.09 12.22
N LEU A 27 -14.30 3.20 12.61
CA LEU A 27 -13.01 2.99 11.99
C LEU A 27 -13.04 1.60 11.34
N PHE A 28 -12.62 1.49 10.10
CA PHE A 28 -12.67 0.24 9.33
C PHE A 28 -11.27 -0.27 9.01
N SER A 29 -11.09 -1.59 8.95
CA SER A 29 -9.91 -2.19 8.33
C SER A 29 -9.95 -2.00 6.81
N PRO A 30 -8.79 -2.08 6.13
CA PRO A 30 -8.73 -1.99 4.66
C PRO A 30 -9.66 -2.96 3.93
N ASP A 31 -9.90 -4.15 4.50
CA ASP A 31 -10.75 -5.20 3.91
C ASP A 31 -12.22 -4.80 3.74
N LEU A 32 -12.65 -3.74 4.43
CA LEU A 32 -14.02 -3.21 4.36
C LEU A 32 -14.14 -2.00 3.42
N ILE A 33 -13.05 -1.61 2.76
CA ILE A 33 -13.05 -0.52 1.78
C ILE A 33 -13.43 -1.10 0.42
N VAL A 34 -14.69 -1.53 0.34
CA VAL A 34 -15.29 -2.14 -0.84
C VAL A 34 -16.65 -1.51 -1.12
N PRO A 35 -17.10 -1.49 -2.39
CA PRO A 35 -18.39 -0.90 -2.78
C PRO A 35 -19.58 -1.47 -2.01
N GLU A 36 -19.54 -2.76 -1.67
CA GLU A 36 -20.59 -3.46 -0.95
C GLU A 36 -20.80 -2.89 0.45
N ILE A 37 -19.75 -2.40 1.11
CA ILE A 37 -19.84 -1.75 2.43
C ILE A 37 -20.32 -0.31 2.26
N ALA A 38 -19.82 0.41 1.25
CA ALA A 38 -20.18 1.81 1.01
C ALA A 38 -21.66 1.98 0.62
N SER A 39 -22.22 0.98 -0.07
CA SER A 39 -23.61 0.96 -0.56
C SER A 39 -24.62 0.33 0.40
N LEU A 40 -24.23 -0.05 1.63
CA LEU A 40 -25.16 -0.65 2.60
C LEU A 40 -26.28 0.32 2.96
N GLU A 41 -27.46 0.06 2.39
CA GLU A 41 -28.65 0.88 2.64
C GLU A 41 -29.00 0.94 4.13
N GLY A 42 -29.35 2.15 4.55
CA GLY A 42 -29.82 2.39 5.90
C GLY A 42 -28.76 2.20 6.96
N VAL A 43 -27.46 2.14 6.62
CA VAL A 43 -26.37 2.34 7.57
C VAL A 43 -26.10 3.84 7.69
N ASP A 44 -26.56 4.46 8.78
CA ASP A 44 -26.26 5.88 9.05
C ASP A 44 -24.93 5.95 9.78
N ILE A 45 -23.85 6.13 9.03
CA ILE A 45 -22.50 6.28 9.59
C ILE A 45 -22.27 7.73 10.07
N GLY A 46 -23.31 8.33 10.68
CA GLY A 46 -23.25 9.57 11.42
C GLY A 46 -22.82 10.77 10.58
N GLY A 47 -23.34 10.90 9.35
CA GLY A 47 -23.00 12.04 8.49
C GLY A 47 -21.54 12.06 7.98
N GLY A 48 -20.94 10.88 7.75
CA GLY A 48 -19.61 10.76 7.12
C GLY A 48 -18.46 10.30 8.03
N VAL A 49 -18.74 9.59 9.14
CA VAL A 49 -17.72 9.11 10.07
C VAL A 49 -17.47 7.60 9.92
N ALA A 50 -17.50 7.12 8.68
CA ALA A 50 -16.79 5.93 8.26
C ALA A 50 -15.38 6.37 7.91
N ARG A 51 -14.38 6.03 8.73
CA ARG A 51 -12.99 6.35 8.39
C ARG A 51 -12.19 5.07 8.25
N ALA A 52 -11.35 5.04 7.24
CA ALA A 52 -10.38 3.98 7.08
C ALA A 52 -9.07 4.58 6.57
N ALA A 53 -8.01 3.78 6.59
CA ALA A 53 -6.74 4.14 5.99
C ALA A 53 -6.27 2.98 5.13
N ILE A 54 -5.93 3.25 3.87
CA ILE A 54 -5.23 2.34 2.98
C ILE A 54 -3.89 2.94 2.59
N PRO A 55 -2.89 2.14 2.18
CA PRO A 55 -1.72 2.69 1.51
C PRO A 55 -2.15 3.62 0.37
N SER A 56 -1.40 4.69 0.16
CA SER A 56 -1.54 5.55 -1.01
C SER A 56 -0.29 5.46 -1.87
N TYR A 57 -0.36 6.01 -3.07
CA TYR A 57 0.76 5.99 -4.02
C TYR A 57 1.43 7.36 -4.11
N ASP A 58 2.75 7.38 -4.13
CA ASP A 58 3.52 8.54 -4.56
C ASP A 58 3.44 8.68 -6.09
N THR A 59 2.33 9.28 -6.53
CA THR A 59 2.03 9.47 -7.95
C THR A 59 2.97 10.46 -8.65
N ALA A 60 3.78 11.21 -7.91
CA ALA A 60 4.79 12.12 -8.45
C ALA A 60 6.14 11.42 -8.69
N SER A 61 6.34 10.20 -8.17
CA SER A 61 7.58 9.46 -8.32
C SER A 61 7.87 9.09 -9.79
N PRO A 62 9.15 9.09 -10.22
CA PRO A 62 9.54 8.60 -11.55
C PRO A 62 9.11 7.15 -11.80
N ALA A 63 9.15 6.32 -10.76
CA ALA A 63 8.72 4.92 -10.82
C ALA A 63 7.22 4.79 -11.10
N TYR A 64 6.35 5.54 -10.41
CA TYR A 64 4.91 5.55 -10.69
C TYR A 64 4.61 6.05 -12.09
N ALA A 65 5.27 7.14 -12.52
CA ALA A 65 5.11 7.71 -13.86
C ALA A 65 5.47 6.71 -14.98
N ALA A 66 6.41 5.80 -14.74
CA ALA A 66 6.78 4.74 -15.67
C ALA A 66 5.85 3.51 -15.58
N TYR A 67 5.37 3.18 -14.38
CA TYR A 67 4.54 2.01 -14.09
C TYR A 67 3.08 2.19 -14.54
N ALA A 68 2.42 3.29 -14.13
CA ALA A 68 0.98 3.46 -14.28
C ALA A 68 0.49 3.37 -15.75
N PRO A 69 1.16 4.00 -16.74
CA PRO A 69 0.74 3.85 -18.14
C PRO A 69 0.88 2.43 -18.69
N ARG A 70 1.87 1.66 -18.20
CA ARG A 70 2.07 0.26 -18.62
C ARG A 70 1.00 -0.64 -18.01
N TYR A 71 0.65 -0.38 -16.74
CA TYR A 71 -0.44 -1.08 -16.08
C TYR A 71 -1.75 -0.87 -16.84
N GLU A 72 -2.13 0.39 -17.08
CA GLU A 72 -3.36 0.75 -17.80
C GLU A 72 -3.40 0.17 -19.21
N ALA A 73 -2.27 0.15 -19.94
CA ALA A 73 -2.21 -0.45 -21.27
C ALA A 73 -2.46 -1.98 -21.27
N ILE A 74 -2.20 -2.67 -20.16
CA ILE A 74 -2.37 -4.13 -20.03
C ILE A 74 -3.75 -4.48 -19.46
N THR A 75 -4.20 -3.74 -18.44
CA THR A 75 -5.42 -4.06 -17.69
C THR A 75 -6.66 -3.34 -18.22
N GLY A 76 -6.48 -2.16 -18.82
CA GLY A 76 -7.55 -1.24 -19.19
C GLY A 76 -7.98 -0.30 -18.06
N ASP A 77 -7.41 -0.43 -16.86
CA ASP A 77 -7.75 0.37 -15.68
C ASP A 77 -6.50 1.07 -15.11
N ALA A 78 -6.69 2.24 -14.50
CA ALA A 78 -5.62 2.88 -13.75
C ALA A 78 -5.25 2.05 -12.49
N PRO A 79 -3.98 2.08 -12.02
CA PRO A 79 -3.61 1.40 -10.78
C PRO A 79 -4.42 1.92 -9.59
N SER A 80 -4.90 1.01 -8.75
CA SER A 80 -5.71 1.34 -7.58
C SER A 80 -4.98 0.99 -6.28
N PRO A 81 -4.83 1.95 -5.34
CA PRO A 81 -4.33 1.65 -4.00
C PRO A 81 -5.16 0.64 -3.23
N GLY A 82 -6.48 0.57 -3.49
CA GLY A 82 -7.38 -0.40 -2.86
C GLY A 82 -7.08 -1.86 -3.23
N PHE A 83 -6.44 -2.09 -4.38
CA PHE A 83 -6.00 -3.42 -4.82
C PHE A 83 -4.51 -3.67 -4.62
N TYR A 84 -3.78 -2.69 -4.08
CA TYR A 84 -2.34 -2.77 -3.84
C TYR A 84 -1.52 -3.01 -5.13
N ASP A 85 -2.05 -2.66 -6.31
CA ASP A 85 -1.47 -2.95 -7.62
C ASP A 85 0.01 -2.54 -7.73
N ALA A 86 0.35 -1.32 -7.29
CA ALA A 86 1.73 -0.83 -7.33
C ALA A 86 2.59 -1.49 -6.26
N ASN A 87 2.04 -1.79 -5.07
CA ASN A 87 2.78 -2.48 -4.02
C ASN A 87 3.14 -3.91 -4.43
N GLN A 88 2.23 -4.62 -5.10
CA GLN A 88 2.48 -5.96 -5.63
C GLN A 88 3.55 -5.91 -6.71
N TYR A 89 3.48 -4.92 -7.61
CA TYR A 89 4.52 -4.69 -8.62
C TYR A 89 5.90 -4.51 -7.98
N ASP A 90 5.99 -3.62 -6.99
CA ASP A 90 7.22 -3.34 -6.25
C ASP A 90 7.78 -4.60 -5.59
N GLN A 91 6.94 -5.43 -4.95
CA GLN A 91 7.38 -6.68 -4.32
C GLN A 91 8.10 -7.62 -5.31
N TYR A 92 7.63 -7.72 -6.55
CA TYR A 92 8.30 -8.54 -7.57
C TYR A 92 9.63 -7.94 -8.00
N ILE A 93 9.72 -6.62 -8.14
CA ILE A 93 10.97 -5.94 -8.51
C ILE A 93 12.01 -6.08 -7.39
N VAL A 94 11.60 -5.86 -6.13
CA VAL A 94 12.45 -6.04 -4.96
C VAL A 94 12.97 -7.47 -4.87
N LEU A 95 12.10 -8.47 -5.02
CA LEU A 95 12.51 -9.88 -5.00
C LEU A 95 13.57 -10.16 -6.09
N ALA A 96 13.35 -9.67 -7.31
CA ALA A 96 14.26 -9.92 -8.43
C ALA A 96 15.62 -9.22 -8.22
N LEU A 97 15.64 -7.97 -7.77
CA LEU A 97 16.87 -7.23 -7.48
C LEU A 97 17.62 -7.83 -6.29
N ALA A 98 16.92 -8.30 -5.25
CA ALA A 98 17.53 -8.95 -4.10
C ALA A 98 18.20 -10.28 -4.49
N ILE A 99 17.58 -11.06 -5.38
CA ILE A 99 18.20 -12.27 -5.98
C ILE A 99 19.46 -11.89 -6.77
N ALA A 100 19.42 -10.82 -7.57
CA ALA A 100 20.58 -10.35 -8.33
C ALA A 100 21.73 -9.92 -7.41
N LYS A 101 21.44 -9.14 -6.35
CA LYS A 101 22.42 -8.70 -5.34
C LYS A 101 23.00 -9.88 -4.57
N ALA A 102 22.18 -10.85 -4.17
CA ALA A 102 22.62 -12.02 -3.42
C ALA A 102 23.42 -13.02 -4.27
N GLY A 103 23.22 -13.03 -5.60
CA GLY A 103 23.84 -14.00 -6.51
C GLY A 103 23.36 -15.44 -6.29
N THR A 104 22.23 -15.63 -5.61
CA THR A 104 21.66 -16.93 -5.24
C THR A 104 20.14 -16.81 -5.04
N THR A 105 19.46 -17.95 -5.02
CA THR A 105 18.04 -18.05 -4.67
C THR A 105 17.80 -18.61 -3.26
N ASP A 106 18.86 -18.74 -2.45
CA ASP A 106 18.73 -19.07 -1.04
C ASP A 106 17.95 -17.98 -0.28
N GLY A 107 16.89 -18.39 0.42
CA GLY A 107 15.96 -17.43 1.03
C GLY A 107 16.58 -16.56 2.12
N VAL A 108 17.57 -17.06 2.87
CA VAL A 108 18.23 -16.28 3.91
C VAL A 108 19.15 -15.23 3.29
N ALA A 109 19.90 -15.61 2.25
CA ALA A 109 20.75 -14.68 1.51
C ALA A 109 19.93 -13.60 0.78
N VAL A 110 18.82 -13.97 0.14
CA VAL A 110 17.92 -13.02 -0.53
C VAL A 110 17.29 -12.06 0.48
N ALA A 111 16.80 -12.56 1.63
CA ALA A 111 16.23 -11.72 2.67
C ALA A 111 17.24 -10.72 3.25
N ALA A 112 18.51 -11.12 3.39
CA ALA A 112 19.58 -10.23 3.83
C ALA A 112 19.90 -9.13 2.81
N ALA A 113 19.75 -9.39 1.51
CA ALA A 113 20.00 -8.43 0.45
C ALA A 113 18.91 -7.35 0.30
N ILE A 114 17.68 -7.61 0.76
CA ILE A 114 16.57 -6.65 0.65
C ILE A 114 16.92 -5.27 1.26
N PRO A 115 17.31 -5.14 2.54
CA PRO A 115 17.67 -3.84 3.09
C PRO A 115 18.87 -3.20 2.37
N GLU A 116 19.79 -3.98 1.81
CA GLU A 116 20.94 -3.44 1.07
C GLU A 116 20.53 -2.75 -0.24
N ILE A 117 19.48 -3.24 -0.91
CA ILE A 117 18.98 -2.63 -2.16
C ILE A 117 17.95 -1.53 -1.93
N LEU A 118 17.33 -1.46 -0.75
CA LEU A 118 16.30 -0.47 -0.40
C LEU A 118 16.86 0.70 0.43
N ASN A 119 18.05 0.54 1.02
CA ASN A 119 18.69 1.57 1.85
C ASN A 119 20.18 1.75 1.49
N GLY A 120 20.62 1.21 0.35
CA GLY A 120 22.02 1.28 -0.04
C GLY A 120 22.48 2.73 -0.28
N PRO A 121 23.75 3.07 0.01
CA PRO A 121 24.28 4.42 -0.17
C PRO A 121 24.60 4.77 -1.64
N GLY A 122 24.23 3.89 -2.56
CA GLY A 122 24.63 3.97 -3.96
C GLY A 122 23.65 4.76 -4.80
N VAL A 123 23.43 4.32 -6.04
CA VAL A 123 22.62 5.07 -7.01
C VAL A 123 21.13 4.85 -6.80
N ASP A 124 20.36 5.94 -6.82
CA ASP A 124 18.90 5.85 -6.86
C ASP A 124 18.46 5.26 -8.21
N VAL A 125 17.65 4.20 -8.15
CA VAL A 125 17.12 3.50 -9.32
C VAL A 125 15.61 3.36 -9.21
N TYR A 126 14.90 3.44 -10.33
CA TYR A 126 13.43 3.49 -10.36
C TYR A 126 12.82 2.33 -11.17
N THR A 127 13.66 1.53 -11.81
CA THR A 127 13.25 0.36 -12.60
C THR A 127 14.15 -0.84 -12.34
N TYR A 128 13.62 -2.05 -12.58
CA TYR A 128 14.43 -3.27 -12.54
C TYR A 128 15.66 -3.21 -13.45
N ALA A 129 15.52 -2.67 -14.66
CA ALA A 129 16.62 -2.62 -15.62
C ALA A 129 17.78 -1.74 -15.14
N GLU A 130 17.46 -0.58 -14.55
CA GLU A 130 18.46 0.32 -13.95
C GLU A 130 19.15 -0.36 -12.74
N GLY A 131 18.35 -0.93 -11.84
CA GLY A 131 18.87 -1.60 -10.64
C GLY A 131 19.75 -2.80 -10.97
N LEU A 132 19.33 -3.64 -11.92
CA LEU A 132 20.12 -4.79 -12.35
C LEU A 132 21.45 -4.35 -12.97
N ALA A 133 21.43 -3.35 -13.86
CA ALA A 133 22.64 -2.86 -14.50
C ALA A 133 23.65 -2.29 -13.49
N ALA A 134 23.17 -1.55 -12.48
CA ALA A 134 24.03 -1.03 -11.41
C ALA A 134 24.61 -2.17 -10.53
N ILE A 135 23.78 -3.15 -10.15
CA ILE A 135 24.25 -4.33 -9.39
C ILE A 135 25.32 -5.10 -10.18
N GLU A 136 25.11 -5.31 -11.49
CA GLU A 136 26.08 -6.01 -12.36
C GLU A 136 27.37 -5.22 -12.56
N ALA A 137 27.32 -3.88 -12.49
CA ALA A 137 28.49 -3.02 -12.48
C ALA A 137 29.25 -3.05 -11.13
N GLY A 138 28.68 -3.66 -10.10
CA GLY A 138 29.24 -3.75 -8.75
C GLY A 138 28.89 -2.56 -7.85
N ASP A 139 27.92 -1.73 -8.26
CA ASP A 139 27.47 -0.59 -7.48
C ASP A 139 26.43 -1.02 -6.43
N ASP A 140 26.39 -0.32 -5.31
CA ASP A 140 25.23 -0.34 -4.42
C ASP A 140 24.08 0.46 -5.05
N ILE A 141 22.85 0.16 -4.64
CA ILE A 141 21.66 0.84 -5.16
C ILE A 141 20.72 1.23 -4.05
N ASN A 142 19.86 2.20 -4.34
CA ASN A 142 18.65 2.48 -3.59
C ASN A 142 17.45 2.43 -4.54
N TYR A 143 16.64 1.37 -4.46
CA TYR A 143 15.48 1.20 -5.32
C TYR A 143 14.25 1.93 -4.77
N HIS A 144 13.71 2.85 -5.58
CA HIS A 144 12.48 3.57 -5.32
C HIS A 144 11.33 2.98 -6.14
N GLY A 145 10.28 2.53 -5.44
CA GLY A 145 9.16 1.79 -6.02
C GLY A 145 8.10 2.66 -6.67
N ALA A 146 7.24 2.04 -7.47
CA ALA A 146 6.07 2.68 -8.05
C ALA A 146 5.03 3.05 -6.99
N SER A 147 4.92 2.31 -5.89
CA SER A 147 4.01 2.68 -4.81
C SER A 147 4.53 3.86 -4.00
N SER A 148 5.79 3.83 -3.56
CA SER A 148 6.42 4.85 -2.71
C SER A 148 7.93 4.57 -2.59
N SER A 149 8.66 5.39 -1.82
CA SER A 149 9.97 4.99 -1.29
C SER A 149 9.81 3.69 -0.48
N LEU A 150 10.73 2.77 -0.73
CA LEU A 150 10.73 1.45 -0.11
C LEU A 150 11.77 1.32 1.00
N ASP A 151 12.39 2.44 1.41
CA ASP A 151 13.34 2.49 2.51
C ASP A 151 12.76 1.76 3.73
N VAL A 152 13.55 0.87 4.33
CA VAL A 152 13.16 0.12 5.52
C VAL A 152 13.85 0.63 6.79
N ASN A 153 13.19 0.53 7.92
CA ASN A 153 13.78 0.81 9.23
C ASN A 153 14.59 -0.42 9.73
N GLN A 154 15.19 -0.29 10.92
CA GLN A 154 16.00 -1.35 11.54
C GLN A 154 15.25 -2.67 11.81
N PHE A 155 13.92 -2.68 11.68
CA PHE A 155 13.06 -3.84 11.90
C PHE A 155 12.54 -4.44 10.58
N GLY A 156 12.94 -3.89 9.44
CA GLY A 156 12.48 -4.33 8.11
C GLY A 156 11.11 -3.78 7.71
N ASN A 157 10.55 -2.84 8.48
CA ASN A 157 9.30 -2.15 8.15
C ASN A 157 9.58 -0.92 7.28
N LEU A 158 8.65 -0.51 6.42
CA LEU A 158 8.79 0.74 5.67
C LEU A 158 9.05 1.94 6.61
N ALA A 159 10.05 2.74 6.26
CA ALA A 159 10.52 3.87 7.04
C ALA A 159 9.63 5.11 6.90
N SER A 160 8.92 5.26 5.78
CA SER A 160 8.00 6.39 5.53
C SER A 160 6.77 5.98 4.70
N PRO A 161 5.93 5.04 5.16
CA PRO A 161 4.75 4.63 4.42
C PRO A 161 3.68 5.73 4.44
N THR A 162 3.07 5.97 3.28
CA THR A 162 1.97 6.93 3.09
C THR A 162 0.64 6.21 3.07
N PHE A 163 -0.35 6.74 3.79
CA PHE A 163 -1.72 6.23 3.81
C PHE A 163 -2.69 7.31 3.36
N GLY A 164 -3.73 6.93 2.61
CA GLY A 164 -4.86 7.79 2.28
C GLY A 164 -5.98 7.60 3.31
N GLU A 165 -6.50 8.70 3.87
CA GLU A 165 -7.74 8.68 4.66
C GLU A 165 -8.92 8.47 3.72
N GLN A 166 -9.65 7.38 3.95
CA GLN A 166 -10.86 7.03 3.20
C GLN A 166 -12.10 7.38 4.02
N GLN A 167 -13.09 7.98 3.38
CA GLN A 167 -14.42 8.19 3.93
C GLN A 167 -15.49 7.76 2.93
N ILE A 168 -16.65 7.32 3.43
CA ILE A 168 -17.82 7.10 2.57
C ILE A 168 -18.49 8.45 2.33
N VAL A 169 -18.46 8.90 1.08
CA VAL A 169 -19.10 10.13 0.58
C VAL A 169 -20.08 9.72 -0.51
N ASP A 170 -21.35 10.11 -0.37
CA ASP A 170 -22.42 9.81 -1.33
C ASP A 170 -22.54 8.31 -1.72
N GLY A 171 -22.23 7.41 -0.77
CA GLY A 171 -22.31 5.96 -0.98
C GLY A 171 -21.06 5.34 -1.60
N GLU A 172 -19.97 6.09 -1.72
CA GLU A 172 -18.71 5.64 -2.31
C GLU A 172 -17.52 5.91 -1.38
N TRP A 173 -16.55 5.00 -1.35
CA TRP A 173 -15.27 5.26 -0.68
C TRP A 173 -14.47 6.30 -1.46
N THR A 174 -14.16 7.40 -0.80
CA THR A 174 -13.41 8.53 -1.35
C THR A 174 -12.21 8.81 -0.47
N GLN A 175 -11.04 8.97 -1.09
CA GLN A 175 -9.88 9.50 -0.39
C GLN A 175 -10.10 10.99 -0.11
N VAL A 176 -10.18 11.37 1.16
CA VAL A 176 -10.42 12.76 1.60
C VAL A 176 -9.19 13.45 2.16
N GLY A 177 -8.10 12.71 2.35
CA GLY A 177 -6.83 13.22 2.86
C GLY A 177 -5.74 12.18 2.88
N GLU A 178 -4.59 12.55 3.42
CA GLU A 178 -3.48 11.66 3.70
C GLU A 178 -3.27 11.56 5.22
N VAL A 179 -2.83 10.38 5.67
CA VAL A 179 -2.50 10.09 7.06
C VAL A 179 -0.99 9.96 7.17
N THR A 180 -0.38 10.91 7.87
CA THR A 180 1.00 10.77 8.32
C THR A 180 1.04 9.86 9.55
N LEU A 181 1.75 8.74 9.46
CA LEU A 181 1.92 7.85 10.59
C LEU A 181 2.93 8.40 11.59
N ASP A 182 2.64 8.29 12.89
CA ASP A 182 3.58 8.63 13.94
C ASP A 182 4.79 7.67 13.91
N PRO A 183 6.02 8.17 13.68
CA PRO A 183 7.22 7.32 13.70
C PRO A 183 7.44 6.59 15.03
N ALA A 184 6.94 7.11 16.15
CA ALA A 184 7.08 6.48 17.47
C ALA A 184 6.21 5.22 17.62
N LEU A 185 5.19 5.03 16.77
CA LEU A 185 4.32 3.86 16.76
C LEU A 185 4.81 2.74 15.82
N ARG A 186 6.02 2.89 15.25
CA ARG A 186 6.62 1.94 14.30
C ARG A 186 7.70 1.13 15.02
N PRO A 187 7.37 -0.07 15.52
CA PRO A 187 8.35 -0.95 16.13
C PRO A 187 9.22 -1.63 15.07
#